data_AF-A0A1Q6QDL6-F1
#
_entry.id   AF-A0A1Q6QDL6-F1
#
_cell.length_a   1.000
_cell.length_b   1.000
_cell.length_c   1.000
_cell.angle_alpha   90.00
_cell.angle_beta   90.00
_cell.angle_gamma   90.00
#
_symmetry.space_group_name_H-M   'P 1'
#
loop_
_entity.id
_entity.type
_entity.pdbx_description
1 polymer ?
#
loop_
_entity_poly.entity_id
_entity_poly.type
_entity_poly.pdbx_seq_one_letter_code
_entity_poly.pdbx_strand_id
1 'polypeptide(L)'
;MTQKRSVVPDKVTVKGKTETINFDEIGITNDFMFGTVFRDKEKCKELLQRILKIRLAEIEVVEPQKVMKTTLIGKGIRIDIYAKDSEGNVYDIEMQTTEVF
;
A
#
# COMPACT_ATOMS: atom_id res chain seq x y z
N MET A 1 20.70 -29.07 3.37
CA MET A 1 21.63 -28.00 2.93
C MET A 1 20.81 -26.79 2.56
N THR A 2 20.66 -25.81 3.46
CA THR A 2 19.89 -24.59 3.18
C THR A 2 20.86 -23.55 2.66
N GLN A 3 20.82 -23.28 1.36
CA GLN A 3 21.62 -22.24 0.74
C GLN A 3 21.12 -20.89 1.28
N LYS A 4 21.91 -20.21 2.11
CA LYS A 4 21.65 -18.80 2.45
C LYS A 4 21.70 -18.02 1.14
N ARG A 5 20.55 -17.53 0.66
CA ARG A 5 20.52 -16.54 -0.41
C ARG A 5 21.37 -15.35 0.07
N SER A 6 22.40 -15.02 -0.69
CA SER A 6 23.17 -13.79 -0.46
C SER A 6 22.27 -12.62 -0.84
N VAL A 7 21.78 -11.88 0.15
CA VAL A 7 20.91 -10.73 -0.04
C VAL A 7 21.78 -9.54 -0.40
N VAL A 8 21.56 -8.98 -1.59
CA VAL A 8 22.09 -7.66 -1.96
C VAL A 8 21.13 -6.62 -1.38
N PRO A 9 21.57 -5.78 -0.43
CA PRO A 9 20.71 -4.73 0.11
C PRO A 9 20.39 -3.71 -0.99
N ASP A 10 19.12 -3.35 -1.09
CA ASP A 10 18.68 -2.33 -2.03
C ASP A 10 19.20 -0.96 -1.57
N LYS A 11 19.86 -0.25 -2.49
CA LYS A 11 20.31 1.13 -2.25
C LYS A 11 19.16 2.06 -2.54
N VAL A 12 18.65 2.73 -1.52
CA VAL A 12 17.56 3.69 -1.66
C VAL A 12 18.08 5.08 -1.30
N THR A 13 17.86 6.03 -2.20
CA THR A 13 18.20 7.44 -1.96
C THR A 13 16.93 8.17 -1.55
N VAL A 14 16.84 8.62 -0.30
CA VAL A 14 15.75 9.48 0.19
C VAL A 14 16.35 10.77 0.73
N LYS A 15 15.91 11.93 0.20
CA LYS A 15 16.33 13.28 0.62
C LYS A 15 17.86 13.47 0.81
N GLY A 16 18.67 12.91 -0.10
CA GLY A 16 20.13 13.10 -0.10
C GLY A 16 20.92 12.26 0.90
N LYS A 17 20.27 11.34 1.63
CA LYS A 17 20.92 10.26 2.37
C LYS A 17 20.70 8.92 1.66
N THR A 18 21.78 8.18 1.46
CA THR A 18 21.73 6.80 0.97
C THR A 18 21.61 5.90 2.19
N GLU A 19 20.46 5.26 2.35
CA GLU A 19 20.25 4.24 3.37
C GLU A 19 20.19 2.88 2.68
N THR A 20 20.92 1.91 3.23
CA THR A 20 20.85 0.51 2.81
C THR A 20 19.69 -0.14 3.55
N ILE A 21 18.68 -0.59 2.81
CA ILE A 21 17.51 -1.25 3.41
C ILE A 21 17.63 -2.75 3.16
N ASN A 22 17.56 -3.53 4.24
CA ASN A 22 17.40 -4.98 4.15
C ASN A 22 15.91 -5.34 4.27
N PHE A 23 15.30 -5.74 3.15
CA PHE A 23 13.88 -6.12 3.11
C PHE A 23 13.53 -7.30 4.00
N ASP A 24 14.49 -8.21 4.28
CA ASP A 24 14.27 -9.37 5.14
C ASP A 24 14.20 -9.00 6.63
N GLU A 25 14.62 -7.79 7.00
CA GLU A 25 14.70 -7.32 8.39
C GLU A 25 13.62 -6.30 8.75
N ILE A 26 12.84 -5.82 7.79
CA ILE A 26 11.79 -4.80 8.01
C ILE A 26 10.39 -5.36 7.75
N GLY A 27 9.42 -4.91 8.55
CA GLY A 27 8.01 -5.27 8.42
C GLY A 27 7.17 -4.23 7.69
N ILE A 28 5.88 -4.51 7.51
CA ILE A 28 4.94 -3.62 6.81
C ILE A 28 4.73 -2.26 7.50
N THR A 29 5.10 -2.12 8.77
CA THR A 29 5.05 -0.87 9.53
C THR A 29 6.23 0.06 9.25
N ASN A 30 7.28 -0.41 8.58
CA ASN A 30 8.37 0.45 8.14
C ASN A 30 7.90 1.31 6.95
N ASP A 31 8.15 2.61 6.98
CA ASP A 31 7.68 3.57 5.95
C ASP A 31 8.09 3.19 4.53
N PHE A 32 9.30 2.66 4.34
CA PHE A 32 9.78 2.28 3.03
C PHE A 32 9.10 1.01 2.51
N MET A 33 8.94 -0.02 3.37
CA MET A 33 8.16 -1.21 3.04
C MET A 33 6.71 -0.85 2.75
N PHE A 34 6.08 -0.05 3.63
CA PHE A 34 4.71 0.42 3.51
C PHE A 34 4.50 1.14 2.18
N GLY A 35 5.31 2.16 1.89
CA GLY A 35 5.22 2.91 0.65
C GLY A 35 5.45 2.04 -0.59
N THR A 36 6.35 1.06 -0.51
CA THR A 36 6.64 0.14 -1.62
C THR A 36 5.48 -0.80 -1.92
N VAL A 37 4.85 -1.37 -0.88
CA VAL A 37 3.68 -2.24 -1.03
C VAL A 37 2.46 -1.44 -1.46
N PHE A 38 2.25 -0.24 -0.90
CA PHE A 38 1.07 0.57 -1.16
C PHE A 38 1.03 1.17 -2.58
N ARG A 39 2.18 1.62 -3.11
CA ARG A 39 2.25 2.18 -4.47
C ARG A 39 2.05 1.15 -5.58
N ASP A 40 2.22 -0.13 -5.29
CA ASP A 40 2.00 -1.22 -6.24
C ASP A 40 0.62 -1.82 -6.00
N LYS A 41 -0.28 -1.64 -6.98
CA LYS A 41 -1.67 -2.10 -6.92
C LYS A 41 -1.78 -3.60 -6.62
N GLU A 42 -0.94 -4.44 -7.23
CA GLU A 42 -1.04 -5.90 -7.02
C GLU A 42 -0.50 -6.30 -5.63
N LYS A 43 0.60 -5.67 -5.17
CA LYS A 43 1.11 -5.90 -3.82
C LYS A 43 0.12 -5.42 -2.75
N CYS A 44 -0.47 -4.25 -2.95
CA CYS A 44 -1.49 -3.70 -2.07
C CYS A 44 -2.72 -4.62 -2.02
N LYS A 45 -3.21 -5.08 -3.18
CA LYS A 45 -4.33 -6.04 -3.27
C LYS A 45 -4.02 -7.30 -2.47
N GLU A 46 -2.85 -7.88 -2.66
CA GLU A 46 -2.46 -9.11 -1.96
C GLU A 46 -2.37 -8.92 -0.45
N LEU A 47 -1.82 -7.79 0.02
CA LEU A 47 -1.79 -7.45 1.44
C LEU A 47 -3.21 -7.35 2.02
N LEU A 48 -4.11 -6.63 1.34
CA LEU A 48 -5.48 -6.42 1.80
C LEU A 48 -6.26 -7.74 1.86
N GLN A 49 -6.12 -8.62 0.86
CA GLN A 49 -6.73 -9.96 0.90
C GLN A 49 -6.23 -10.78 2.09
N ARG A 50 -4.93 -10.67 2.44
CA ARG A 50 -4.36 -11.37 3.60
C ARG A 50 -4.87 -10.84 4.94
N ILE A 51 -5.08 -9.53 5.06
CA ILE A 51 -5.59 -8.88 6.27
C ILE A 51 -7.08 -9.16 6.44
N LEU A 52 -7.88 -8.86 5.41
CA LEU A 52 -9.33 -8.91 5.45
C LEU A 52 -9.91 -10.33 5.28
N LYS A 53 -9.11 -11.29 4.80
CA LYS A 53 -9.53 -12.67 4.50
C LYS A 53 -10.67 -12.76 3.48
N ILE A 54 -10.74 -11.80 2.56
CA ILE A 54 -11.71 -11.75 1.45
C ILE A 54 -11.00 -11.84 0.10
N ARG A 55 -11.72 -12.28 -0.94
CA ARG A 55 -11.25 -12.26 -2.32
C ARG A 55 -11.66 -10.95 -2.98
N LEU A 56 -10.69 -10.09 -3.25
CA LEU A 56 -10.92 -8.82 -3.92
C LEU A 56 -10.91 -9.03 -5.43
N ALA A 57 -11.98 -8.61 -6.10
CA ALA A 57 -12.03 -8.60 -7.56
C ALA A 57 -11.28 -7.38 -8.09
N GLU A 58 -11.55 -6.22 -7.51
CA GLU A 58 -11.04 -4.92 -7.93
C GLU A 58 -10.52 -4.13 -6.73
N ILE A 59 -9.42 -3.40 -6.94
CA ILE A 59 -9.01 -2.33 -6.04
C ILE A 59 -8.64 -1.10 -6.87
N GLU A 60 -8.73 0.09 -6.31
CA GLU A 60 -8.17 1.32 -6.86
C GLU A 60 -7.54 2.12 -5.74
N VAL A 61 -6.22 2.33 -5.83
CA VAL A 61 -5.46 3.17 -4.88
C VAL A 61 -5.61 4.62 -5.34
N VAL A 62 -6.20 5.46 -4.50
CA VAL A 62 -6.45 6.86 -4.82
C VAL A 62 -5.32 7.68 -4.24
N GLU A 63 -4.35 8.05 -5.09
CA GLU A 63 -3.28 8.93 -4.64
C GLU A 63 -3.86 10.32 -4.28
N PRO A 64 -3.36 10.99 -3.23
CA PRO A 64 -3.82 12.31 -2.77
C PRO A 64 -3.86 13.39 -3.86
N GLN A 65 -3.07 13.22 -4.94
CA GLN A 65 -3.00 14.17 -6.06
C GLN A 65 -4.08 14.00 -7.14
N LYS A 66 -5.03 13.07 -6.99
CA LYS A 66 -6.17 12.90 -7.92
C LYS A 66 -7.46 13.59 -7.46
N VAL A 67 -7.37 14.59 -6.57
CA VAL A 67 -8.45 15.56 -6.38
C VAL A 67 -8.45 16.49 -7.60
N MET A 68 -8.98 16.04 -8.75
CA MET A 68 -9.59 16.96 -9.71
C MET A 68 -10.31 16.22 -10.84
N LYS A 69 -11.61 16.56 -10.94
CA LYS A 69 -12.59 16.29 -11.99
C LYS A 69 -13.28 14.92 -11.90
N THR A 70 -14.36 14.89 -11.11
CA THR A 70 -15.73 14.48 -11.47
C THR A 70 -16.42 14.16 -10.14
N THR A 71 -17.28 15.02 -9.61
CA THR A 71 -18.71 15.02 -9.95
C THR A 71 -19.33 16.36 -9.56
N LEU A 72 -20.17 16.90 -10.45
CA LEU A 72 -20.84 18.20 -10.35
C LEU A 72 -21.91 18.27 -9.25
N ILE A 73 -22.20 17.17 -8.53
CA ILE A 73 -23.15 17.12 -7.40
C ILE A 73 -22.66 16.05 -6.42
N GLY A 74 -22.12 16.46 -5.27
CA GLY A 74 -21.70 15.54 -4.20
C GLY A 74 -20.47 16.07 -3.47
N LYS A 75 -20.55 16.20 -2.15
CA LYS A 75 -19.37 16.51 -1.32
C LYS A 75 -18.31 15.43 -1.59
N GLY A 76 -17.14 15.81 -2.09
CA GLY A 76 -16.06 14.86 -2.36
C GLY A 76 -15.65 14.16 -1.07
N ILE A 77 -15.71 12.83 -1.06
CA ILE A 77 -15.19 11.99 0.02
C ILE A 77 -13.76 11.62 -0.37
N ARG A 78 -12.81 11.77 0.56
CA ARG A 78 -11.44 11.25 0.39
C ARG A 78 -11.48 9.78 0.79
N ILE A 79 -11.08 8.94 -0.14
CA ILE A 79 -10.96 7.49 0.00
C ILE A 79 -9.50 7.19 -0.31
N ASP A 80 -8.77 6.50 0.57
CA ASP A 80 -7.40 6.07 0.25
C ASP A 80 -7.42 4.88 -0.74
N ILE A 81 -8.30 3.90 -0.50
CA ILE A 81 -8.49 2.73 -1.37
C ILE A 81 -9.97 2.40 -1.53
N TYR A 82 -10.41 2.32 -2.78
CA TYR A 82 -11.66 1.68 -3.14
C TYR A 82 -11.40 0.19 -3.40
N ALA A 83 -12.21 -0.70 -2.84
CA ALA A 83 -12.14 -2.13 -3.15
C ALA A 83 -13.52 -2.73 -3.37
N LYS A 84 -13.58 -3.76 -4.23
CA LYS A 84 -14.80 -4.51 -4.52
C LYS A 84 -14.51 -6.00 -4.57
N ASP A 85 -15.34 -6.81 -3.91
CA ASP A 85 -15.24 -8.27 -3.97
C ASP A 85 -16.03 -8.86 -5.16
N SER A 86 -15.98 -10.18 -5.30
CA SER A 86 -16.70 -10.89 -6.36
C SER A 86 -18.22 -10.93 -6.18
N GLU A 87 -18.72 -10.65 -4.98
CA GLU A 87 -20.15 -10.65 -4.64
C GLU A 87 -20.79 -9.27 -4.85
N GLY A 88 -19.96 -8.25 -5.11
CA GLY A 88 -20.38 -6.88 -5.36
C GLY A 88 -20.37 -6.00 -4.11
N ASN A 89 -19.85 -6.48 -2.98
CA ASN A 89 -19.64 -5.65 -1.80
C ASN A 89 -18.51 -4.65 -2.06
N VAL A 90 -18.69 -3.43 -1.56
CA VAL A 90 -17.76 -2.32 -1.75
C VAL A 90 -17.19 -1.89 -0.40
N TYR A 91 -15.88 -1.64 -0.38
CA TYR A 91 -15.12 -1.28 0.81
C TYR A 91 -14.38 0.04 0.57
N ASP A 92 -14.48 0.93 1.55
CA ASP A 92 -13.61 2.09 1.72
C ASP A 92 -12.54 1.70 2.75
N ILE A 93 -11.26 1.74 2.36
CA ILE A 93 -10.15 1.28 3.20
C ILE A 93 -9.16 2.43 3.38
N GLU A 94 -9.14 3.01 4.58
CA GLU A 94 -8.13 3.97 5.03
C GLU A 94 -6.93 3.22 5.63
N MET A 95 -5.71 3.67 5.32
CA MET A 95 -4.49 3.05 5.86
C MET A 95 -3.62 4.06 6.59
N GLN A 96 -3.16 3.68 7.79
CA GLN A 96 -2.35 4.54 8.64
C GLN A 96 -1.21 3.73 9.27
N THR A 97 0.01 4.25 9.16
CA THR A 97 1.15 3.84 9.99
C THR A 97 1.35 4.93 11.05
N THR A 98 1.11 4.60 12.33
CA THR A 98 1.28 5.54 13.45
C THR A 98 2.77 5.82 13.68
N GLU A 99 3.19 6.99 14.18
CA GLU A 99 2.83 7.50 15.51
C GLU A 99 1.86 8.69 15.52
N VAL A 100 0.79 8.54 16.30
CA VAL A 100 -0.01 9.65 16.82
C VAL A 100 0.73 10.13 18.07
N PHE A 101 1.29 11.34 18.05
CA PHE A 101 1.74 12.03 19.26
C PHE A 101 0.56 12.77 19.89
#